data_AF-A0AAQ0U9A7-F1
#
_entry.id   AF-A0AAQ0U9A7-F1
#
_cell.length_a   1.000
_cell.length_b   1.000
_cell.length_c   1.000
_cell.angle_alpha   90.00
_cell.angle_beta   90.00
_cell.angle_gamma   90.00
#
_symmetry.space_group_name_H-M   'P 1'
#
loop_
_entity.id
_entity.type
_entity.pdbx_description
1 polymer ?
#
loop_
_entity_poly.entity_id
_entity_poly.type
_entity_poly.pdbx_seq_one_letter_code
_entity_poly.pdbx_strand_id
1 'polypeptide(L)'
;MTQRLLTVPIVIKSDVLPYTAPFHLGGQIGVHLSWTPTLGRWWCDLSEGWHLTMPFRLHSEIAAETRDTYVTQGGRPVAVDVVAELAGVRVATAVDLPLPVAHRIELSGALNVLESADRVDGRPSRARVLPTVGRVDRIRMISVAIGIPAEAPDGWIASQYLLGTAREYELCRSPVGVYTYPTAEGDEGDYREELLVVDLTCGR
;
A
#
# COMPACT_ATOMS: atom_id res chain seq x y z
N MET A 1 -3.34 -11.95 -28.28
CA MET A 1 -3.86 -11.96 -26.88
C MET A 1 -3.91 -10.50 -26.43
N THR A 2 -5.09 -9.95 -26.21
CA THR A 2 -5.26 -8.57 -25.72
C THR A 2 -4.75 -8.50 -24.28
N GLN A 3 -3.73 -7.70 -24.04
CA GLN A 3 -3.12 -7.52 -22.72
C GLN A 3 -4.13 -6.81 -21.82
N ARG A 4 -4.47 -7.46 -20.70
CA ARG A 4 -5.44 -6.91 -19.76
C ARG A 4 -4.71 -5.88 -18.90
N LEU A 5 -4.98 -4.61 -19.16
CA LEU A 5 -4.57 -3.52 -18.29
C LEU A 5 -5.26 -3.67 -16.94
N LEU A 6 -4.51 -3.42 -15.87
CA LEU A 6 -4.96 -3.50 -14.49
C LEU A 6 -4.64 -2.19 -13.79
N THR A 7 -5.67 -1.46 -13.38
CA THR A 7 -5.50 -0.27 -12.55
C THR A 7 -5.42 -0.69 -11.09
N VAL A 8 -4.36 -0.24 -10.41
CA VAL A 8 -4.14 -0.50 -8.99
C VAL A 8 -4.05 0.82 -8.22
N PRO A 9 -4.85 0.99 -7.15
CA PRO A 9 -4.70 2.13 -6.26
C PRO A 9 -3.47 1.92 -5.38
N ILE A 10 -2.55 2.88 -5.38
CA ILE A 10 -1.37 2.89 -4.53
C ILE A 10 -1.39 4.08 -3.57
N VAL A 11 -1.12 3.84 -2.29
CA VAL A 11 -0.99 4.85 -1.25
C VAL A 11 0.47 5.23 -1.08
N ILE A 12 0.71 6.53 -1.01
CA ILE A 12 2.01 7.15 -0.85
C ILE A 12 1.97 7.96 0.43
N LYS A 13 2.73 7.49 1.43
CA LYS A 13 2.76 8.06 2.77
C LYS A 13 3.67 9.27 2.84
N SER A 14 3.51 10.04 3.92
CA SER A 14 4.28 11.28 4.17
C SER A 14 5.79 11.06 4.25
N ASP A 15 6.26 9.88 4.64
CA ASP A 15 7.66 9.50 4.73
C ASP A 15 8.26 9.07 3.38
N VAL A 16 7.42 8.69 2.42
CA VAL A 16 7.84 8.26 1.07
C VAL A 16 7.73 9.39 0.05
N LEU A 17 6.68 10.21 0.17
CA LEU A 17 6.35 11.28 -0.79
C LEU A 17 7.51 12.26 -1.05
N PRO A 18 8.27 12.75 -0.04
CA PRO A 18 9.37 13.70 -0.27
C PRO A 18 10.51 13.13 -1.13
N TYR A 19 10.61 11.81 -1.23
CA TYR A 19 11.65 11.11 -2.00
C TYR A 19 11.16 10.63 -3.35
N THR A 20 9.92 10.95 -3.71
CA THR A 20 9.31 10.59 -4.98
C THR A 20 9.23 11.81 -5.89
N ALA A 21 9.56 11.63 -7.18
CA ALA A 21 9.33 12.68 -8.16
C ALA A 21 7.83 13.03 -8.23
N PRO A 22 7.46 14.31 -8.48
CA PRO A 22 6.06 14.69 -8.61
C PRO A 22 5.31 13.84 -9.65
N PHE A 23 4.13 13.35 -9.28
CA PHE A 23 3.29 12.60 -10.21
C PHE A 23 2.65 13.52 -11.25
N HIS A 24 2.68 13.05 -12.49
CA HIS A 24 2.04 13.69 -13.63
C HIS A 24 0.99 12.75 -14.20
N LEU A 25 -0.24 13.24 -14.39
CA LEU A 25 -1.30 12.49 -15.07
C LEU A 25 -0.82 12.06 -16.46
N GLY A 26 -0.99 10.78 -16.79
CA GLY A 26 -0.49 10.15 -18.01
C GLY A 26 1.00 9.83 -18.01
N GLY A 27 1.76 10.28 -17.00
CA GLY A 27 3.18 9.96 -16.83
C GLY A 27 3.41 8.51 -16.41
N GLN A 28 4.60 7.98 -16.68
CA GLN A 28 5.00 6.66 -16.21
C GLN A 28 5.85 6.78 -14.93
N ILE A 29 5.62 5.87 -13.99
CA ILE A 29 6.41 5.77 -12.76
C ILE A 29 6.76 4.31 -12.45
N GLY A 30 7.91 4.09 -11.81
CA GLY A 30 8.27 2.82 -11.19
C GLY A 30 8.16 2.91 -9.67
N VAL A 31 7.50 1.94 -9.03
CA VAL A 31 7.33 1.89 -7.58
C VAL A 31 7.48 0.47 -7.03
N HIS A 32 8.07 0.36 -5.84
CA HIS A 32 8.12 -0.90 -5.11
C HIS A 32 6.91 -0.97 -4.17
N LEU A 33 6.05 -1.97 -4.41
CA LEU A 33 4.77 -2.08 -3.73
C LEU A 33 4.83 -3.10 -2.59
N SER A 34 4.11 -2.80 -1.53
CA SER A 34 3.79 -3.76 -0.48
C SER A 34 2.32 -3.76 -0.14
N TRP A 35 1.88 -4.84 0.50
CA TRP A 35 0.52 -4.92 1.03
C TRP A 35 0.53 -5.60 2.39
N THR A 36 -0.35 -5.16 3.27
CA THR A 36 -0.63 -5.83 4.55
C THR A 36 -2.14 -5.95 4.72
N PRO A 37 -2.67 -7.05 5.26
CA PRO A 37 -4.10 -7.21 5.49
C PRO A 37 -4.69 -6.12 6.39
N THR A 38 -3.93 -5.67 7.39
CA THR A 38 -4.36 -4.65 8.35
C THR A 38 -4.61 -3.31 7.66
N LEU A 39 -3.64 -2.85 6.85
CA LEU A 39 -3.81 -1.62 6.08
C LEU A 39 -4.87 -1.83 4.99
N GLY A 40 -4.78 -2.94 4.25
CA GLY A 40 -5.71 -3.28 3.17
C GLY A 40 -7.17 -3.20 3.59
N ARG A 41 -7.53 -3.75 4.77
CA ARG A 41 -8.89 -3.66 5.33
C ARG A 41 -9.34 -2.23 5.57
N TRP A 42 -8.50 -1.37 6.14
CA TRP A 42 -8.84 0.04 6.37
C TRP A 42 -9.00 0.81 5.05
N TRP A 43 -8.29 0.40 4.01
CA TRP A 43 -8.37 1.01 2.67
C TRP A 43 -9.51 0.47 1.81
N CYS A 44 -10.07 -0.70 2.12
CA CYS A 44 -11.21 -1.28 1.38
C CYS A 44 -12.41 -0.33 1.35
N ASP A 45 -12.60 0.44 2.42
CA ASP A 45 -13.69 1.41 2.54
C ASP A 45 -13.40 2.73 1.81
N LEU A 46 -12.14 2.95 1.39
CA LEU A 46 -11.63 4.21 0.82
C LEU A 46 -11.29 4.12 -0.67
N SER A 47 -11.07 2.91 -1.17
CA SER A 47 -10.77 2.59 -2.56
C SER A 47 -11.89 1.70 -3.06
N GLU A 48 -12.69 2.18 -4.04
CA GLU A 48 -13.94 1.63 -4.61
C GLU A 48 -14.03 0.09 -4.75
N GLY A 49 -14.02 -0.65 -3.63
CA GLY A 49 -14.03 -2.11 -3.63
C GLY A 49 -12.91 -2.76 -4.44
N TRP A 50 -11.74 -2.13 -4.59
CA TRP A 50 -10.65 -2.76 -5.36
C TRP A 50 -10.20 -4.04 -4.66
N HIS A 51 -10.24 -5.15 -5.41
CA HIS A 51 -9.84 -6.46 -4.95
C HIS A 51 -9.12 -7.23 -6.06
N LEU A 52 -8.13 -8.03 -5.69
CA LEU A 52 -7.35 -8.82 -6.63
C LEU A 52 -6.81 -10.09 -5.98
N THR A 53 -7.13 -11.24 -6.57
CA THR A 53 -6.56 -12.52 -6.14
C THR A 53 -5.32 -12.85 -6.96
N MET A 54 -4.14 -12.76 -6.35
CA MET A 54 -2.85 -12.99 -7.00
C MET A 54 -2.22 -14.31 -6.54
N PRO A 55 -1.56 -15.06 -7.44
CA PRO A 55 -0.64 -16.10 -7.01
C PRO A 55 0.59 -15.46 -6.34
N PHE A 56 1.14 -16.12 -5.34
CA PHE A 56 2.40 -15.70 -4.72
C PHE A 56 3.46 -16.79 -4.83
N ARG A 57 4.72 -16.37 -4.68
CA ARG A 57 5.90 -17.23 -4.64
C ARG A 57 6.80 -16.83 -3.48
N LEU A 58 7.48 -17.81 -2.91
CA LEU A 58 8.54 -17.59 -1.95
C LEU A 58 9.74 -16.92 -2.63
N HIS A 59 10.57 -16.20 -1.87
CA HIS A 59 11.74 -15.54 -2.42
C HIS A 59 12.74 -16.55 -3.01
N SER A 60 12.89 -17.70 -2.35
CA SER A 60 13.74 -18.81 -2.80
C SER A 60 13.29 -19.42 -4.13
N GLU A 61 12.00 -19.31 -4.47
CA GLU A 61 11.44 -19.80 -5.73
C GLU A 61 11.68 -18.84 -6.91
N ILE A 62 12.04 -17.59 -6.62
CA ILE A 62 12.24 -16.55 -7.63
C ILE A 62 13.71 -16.48 -8.05
N ALA A 63 14.63 -16.65 -7.10
CA ALA A 63 16.06 -16.60 -7.33
C ALA A 63 16.80 -17.61 -6.44
N ALA A 64 17.56 -18.51 -7.07
CA ALA A 64 18.16 -19.71 -6.46
C ALA A 64 19.09 -19.46 -5.26
N GLU A 65 19.53 -18.22 -5.03
CA GLU A 65 20.42 -17.83 -3.93
C GLU A 65 19.71 -16.98 -2.84
N THR A 66 18.43 -16.69 -3.04
CA THR A 66 17.65 -15.89 -2.08
C THR A 66 17.04 -16.80 -1.03
N ARG A 67 17.20 -16.45 0.25
CA ARG A 67 16.55 -17.15 1.35
C ARG A 67 15.19 -16.53 1.66
N ASP A 68 14.25 -17.38 2.04
CA ASP A 68 12.97 -16.91 2.56
C ASP A 68 13.16 -16.17 3.87
N THR A 69 12.41 -15.09 4.03
CA THR A 69 12.46 -14.25 5.22
C THR A 69 11.20 -14.48 6.02
N TYR A 70 11.38 -14.82 7.29
CA TYR A 70 10.29 -15.19 8.18
C TYR A 70 10.04 -14.10 9.21
N VAL A 71 8.77 -13.80 9.45
CA VAL A 71 8.33 -13.03 10.61
C VAL A 71 8.23 -13.99 11.79
N THR A 72 8.84 -13.62 12.92
CA THR A 72 8.88 -14.49 14.11
C THR A 72 8.21 -13.85 15.31
N GLN A 73 7.50 -14.65 16.12
CA GLN A 73 6.92 -14.25 17.40
C GLN A 73 7.39 -15.25 18.47
N GLY A 74 8.04 -14.74 19.52
CA GLY A 74 8.63 -15.60 20.55
C GLY A 74 9.68 -16.59 20.00
N GLY A 75 10.41 -16.20 18.96
CA GLY A 75 11.41 -17.05 18.28
C GLY A 75 10.82 -18.11 17.35
N ARG A 76 9.50 -18.16 17.16
CA ARG A 76 8.81 -19.09 16.25
C ARG A 76 8.36 -18.37 14.98
N PRO A 77 8.59 -18.92 13.79
CA PRO A 77 8.03 -18.38 12.55
C PRO A 77 6.51 -18.38 12.59
N VAL A 78 5.90 -17.23 12.29
CA VAL A 78 4.44 -17.04 12.24
C VAL A 78 3.96 -16.59 10.86
N ALA A 79 4.82 -15.97 10.06
CA ALA A 79 4.55 -15.62 8.67
C ALA A 79 5.85 -15.69 7.85
N VAL A 80 5.73 -15.68 6.53
CA VAL A 80 6.85 -15.63 5.59
C VAL A 80 6.62 -14.55 4.55
N ASP A 81 7.67 -13.81 4.22
CA ASP A 81 7.67 -12.82 3.16
C ASP A 81 7.61 -13.53 1.80
N VAL A 82 6.69 -13.06 0.95
CA VAL A 82 6.41 -13.59 -0.38
C VAL A 82 6.34 -12.45 -1.39
N VAL A 83 6.45 -12.81 -2.67
CA VAL A 83 6.18 -11.90 -3.78
C VAL A 83 4.95 -12.39 -4.54
N ALA A 84 3.96 -11.52 -4.72
CA ALA A 84 2.81 -11.75 -5.56
C ALA A 84 2.94 -10.99 -6.87
N GLU A 85 2.71 -11.66 -8.00
CA GLU A 85 2.83 -11.06 -9.33
C GLU A 85 1.64 -11.42 -10.23
N LEU A 86 1.04 -10.41 -10.85
CA LEU A 86 -0.07 -10.57 -11.79
C LEU A 86 -0.16 -9.35 -12.71
N ALA A 87 -0.30 -9.57 -14.02
CA ALA A 87 -0.51 -8.51 -15.01
C ALA A 87 0.50 -7.33 -14.93
N GLY A 88 1.76 -7.62 -14.58
CA GLY A 88 2.82 -6.61 -14.44
C GLY A 88 2.86 -5.89 -13.09
N VAL A 89 1.88 -6.13 -12.21
CA VAL A 89 1.88 -5.69 -10.82
C VAL A 89 2.67 -6.70 -9.99
N ARG A 90 3.61 -6.19 -9.18
CA ARG A 90 4.47 -6.95 -8.28
C ARG A 90 4.39 -6.36 -6.89
N VAL A 91 4.06 -7.19 -5.91
CA VAL A 91 3.80 -6.78 -4.53
C VAL A 91 4.59 -7.67 -3.58
N ALA A 92 5.33 -7.06 -2.66
CA ALA A 92 5.92 -7.75 -1.51
C ALA A 92 4.91 -7.79 -0.35
N THR A 93 4.72 -8.95 0.28
CA THR A 93 3.80 -9.07 1.41
C THR A 93 4.20 -10.25 2.29
N ALA A 94 3.61 -10.36 3.48
CA ALA A 94 3.80 -11.50 4.36
C ALA A 94 2.53 -12.36 4.36
N VAL A 95 2.71 -13.68 4.36
CA VAL A 95 1.63 -14.66 4.46
C VAL A 95 1.81 -15.48 5.72
N ASP A 96 0.75 -15.56 6.52
CA ASP A 96 0.74 -16.32 7.77
C ASP A 96 1.00 -17.81 7.50
N LEU A 97 1.72 -18.45 8.42
CA LEU A 97 1.98 -19.87 8.41
C LEU A 97 0.87 -20.62 9.17
N PRO A 98 0.45 -21.81 8.70
CA PRO A 98 0.92 -22.50 7.50
C PRO A 98 0.42 -21.84 6.20
N LEU A 99 1.21 -21.97 5.14
CA LEU A 99 0.88 -21.39 3.83
C LEU A 99 -0.46 -21.95 3.30
N PRO A 100 -1.29 -21.11 2.66
CA PRO A 100 -2.53 -21.56 2.04
C PRO A 100 -2.25 -22.49 0.87
N VAL A 101 -2.95 -23.62 0.80
CA VAL A 101 -2.72 -24.71 -0.20
C VAL A 101 -2.75 -24.20 -1.65
N ALA A 102 -3.57 -23.21 -1.95
CA ALA A 102 -3.69 -22.67 -3.30
C ALA A 102 -2.52 -21.76 -3.72
N HIS A 103 -1.64 -21.35 -2.80
CA HIS A 103 -0.60 -20.32 -2.99
C HIS A 103 -1.14 -19.05 -3.65
N ARG A 104 -2.31 -18.59 -3.18
CA ARG A 104 -2.94 -17.35 -3.60
C ARG A 104 -3.25 -16.48 -2.40
N ILE A 105 -3.19 -15.18 -2.61
CA ILE A 105 -3.59 -14.16 -1.66
C ILE A 105 -4.63 -13.24 -2.30
N GLU A 106 -5.56 -12.77 -1.48
CA GLU A 106 -6.50 -11.73 -1.85
C GLU A 106 -5.96 -10.40 -1.34
N LEU A 107 -5.64 -9.51 -2.28
CA LEU A 107 -5.28 -8.13 -2.01
C LEU A 107 -6.55 -7.29 -2.14
N SER A 108 -6.73 -6.35 -1.23
CA SER A 108 -7.87 -5.44 -1.26
C SER A 108 -7.49 -4.07 -0.73
N GLY A 109 -8.30 -3.06 -1.08
CA GLY A 109 -8.04 -1.66 -0.75
C GLY A 109 -6.95 -1.06 -1.63
N ALA A 110 -5.94 -0.44 -1.02
CA ALA A 110 -4.80 0.17 -1.73
C ALA A 110 -3.47 -0.48 -1.33
N LEU A 111 -2.54 -0.52 -2.29
CA LEU A 111 -1.18 -1.03 -2.06
C LEU A 111 -0.29 0.09 -1.53
N ASN A 112 0.61 -0.20 -0.60
CA ASN A 112 1.55 0.80 -0.09
C ASN A 112 2.75 0.91 -1.03
N VAL A 113 3.19 2.13 -1.31
CA VAL A 113 4.53 2.36 -1.87
C VAL A 113 5.54 2.26 -0.74
N LEU A 114 6.47 1.30 -0.82
CA LEU A 114 7.63 1.24 0.07
C LEU A 114 8.63 2.33 -0.30
N GLU A 115 8.91 2.44 -1.59
CA GLU A 115 9.78 3.46 -2.16
C GLU A 115 9.56 3.60 -3.67
N SER A 116 9.84 4.80 -4.19
CA SER A 116 9.97 5.04 -5.62
C SER A 116 11.13 4.22 -6.18
N ALA A 117 10.99 3.67 -7.40
CA ALA A 117 12.14 3.16 -8.14
C ALA A 117 13.06 4.30 -8.59
N ASP A 118 12.44 5.44 -8.90
CA ASP A 118 13.09 6.67 -9.34
C ASP A 118 13.23 7.63 -8.15
N ARG A 119 13.97 7.20 -7.12
CA ARG A 119 14.18 8.05 -5.93
C ARG A 119 14.97 9.31 -6.32
N VAL A 120 14.54 10.46 -5.81
CA VAL A 120 15.21 11.74 -6.08
C VAL A 120 16.32 12.07 -5.08
N ASP A 121 16.42 11.30 -3.98
CA ASP A 121 17.42 11.50 -2.92
C ASP A 121 18.75 10.76 -3.19
N GLY A 122 18.86 10.05 -4.32
CA GLY A 122 20.05 9.30 -4.73
C GLY A 122 20.35 8.08 -3.86
N ARG A 123 19.49 7.71 -2.90
CA ARG A 123 19.69 6.51 -2.09
C ARG A 123 19.38 5.26 -2.92
N PRO A 124 20.16 4.18 -2.79
CA PRO A 124 19.86 2.94 -3.49
C PRO A 124 18.58 2.30 -2.93
N SER A 125 17.74 1.78 -3.83
CA SER A 125 16.60 0.96 -3.47
C SER A 125 17.06 -0.29 -2.70
N ARG A 126 16.31 -0.64 -1.65
CA ARG A 126 16.50 -1.89 -0.90
C ARG A 126 15.38 -2.89 -1.18
N ALA A 127 14.49 -2.58 -2.11
CA ALA A 127 13.36 -3.42 -2.44
C ALA A 127 13.81 -4.80 -2.94
N ARG A 128 13.16 -5.84 -2.40
CA ARG A 128 13.42 -7.25 -2.72
C ARG A 128 12.61 -7.76 -3.91
N VAL A 129 11.82 -6.88 -4.50
CA VAL A 129 10.94 -7.16 -5.63
C VAL A 129 11.26 -6.15 -6.73
N LEU A 130 11.16 -6.57 -7.98
CA LEU A 130 11.27 -5.64 -9.10
C LEU A 130 10.16 -4.60 -9.03
N PRO A 131 10.40 -3.36 -9.49
CA PRO A 131 9.39 -2.33 -9.44
C PRO A 131 8.18 -2.69 -10.32
N THR A 132 7.00 -2.28 -9.84
CA THR A 132 5.81 -2.17 -10.67
C THR A 132 5.92 -0.88 -11.45
N VAL A 133 5.86 -0.98 -12.78
CA VAL A 133 5.88 0.17 -13.68
C VAL A 133 4.50 0.32 -14.28
N GLY A 134 3.94 1.53 -14.20
CA GLY A 134 2.62 1.82 -14.74
C GLY A 134 2.45 3.29 -15.09
N ARG A 135 1.29 3.60 -15.67
CA ARG A 135 0.90 4.97 -16.02
C ARG A 135 -0.01 5.54 -14.93
N VAL A 136 0.26 6.77 -14.51
CA VAL A 136 -0.56 7.52 -13.55
C VAL A 136 -1.88 7.91 -14.22
N ASP A 137 -2.99 7.32 -13.79
CA ASP A 137 -4.31 7.58 -14.36
C ASP A 137 -5.07 8.63 -13.54
N ARG A 138 -4.98 8.56 -12.21
CA ARG A 138 -5.59 9.54 -11.29
C ARG A 138 -4.65 9.85 -10.13
N ILE A 139 -4.75 11.07 -9.61
CA ILE A 139 -4.08 11.50 -8.39
C ILE A 139 -5.18 11.98 -7.45
N ARG A 140 -5.19 11.45 -6.23
CA ARG A 140 -6.25 11.68 -5.25
C ARG A 140 -5.63 11.93 -3.90
N MET A 141 -6.23 12.81 -3.11
CA MET A 141 -5.91 12.95 -1.71
C MET A 141 -7.08 12.45 -0.90
N ILE A 142 -6.82 11.57 0.05
CA ILE A 142 -7.79 11.11 1.02
C ILE A 142 -7.41 11.69 2.37
N SER A 143 -8.31 12.48 2.96
CA SER A 143 -8.19 12.94 4.33
C SER A 143 -9.13 12.12 5.19
N VAL A 144 -8.65 11.51 6.27
CA VAL A 144 -9.43 10.62 7.15
C VAL A 144 -9.12 10.96 8.61
N ALA A 145 -10.13 10.88 9.48
CA ALA A 145 -9.91 11.07 10.91
C ALA A 145 -9.26 9.81 11.52
N ILE A 146 -8.36 10.04 12.47
CA ILE A 146 -7.66 9.04 13.27
C ILE A 146 -7.97 9.36 14.72
N GLY A 147 -8.44 8.34 15.44
CA GLY A 147 -8.87 8.49 16.81
C GLY A 147 -9.14 7.14 17.45
N ILE A 148 -9.76 7.18 18.62
CA ILE A 148 -10.30 5.99 19.28
C ILE A 148 -11.75 5.82 18.78
N PRO A 149 -12.17 4.63 18.31
CA PRO A 149 -13.55 4.41 17.89
C PRO A 149 -14.51 4.59 19.07
N ALA A 150 -15.71 5.11 18.79
CA ALA A 150 -16.76 5.27 19.81
C ALA A 150 -17.17 3.94 20.47
N GLU A 151 -17.16 2.84 19.71
CA GLU A 151 -17.40 1.48 20.20
C GLU A 151 -16.08 0.69 20.24
N ALA A 152 -15.21 1.11 21.15
CA ALA A 152 -13.94 0.45 21.43
C ALA A 152 -14.17 -0.91 22.16
N PRO A 153 -13.66 -2.06 21.67
CA PRO A 153 -13.69 -3.29 22.45
C PRO A 153 -12.91 -3.18 23.77
N ASP A 154 -13.27 -4.01 24.76
CA ASP A 154 -12.58 -4.02 26.06
C ASP A 154 -11.07 -4.30 25.89
N GLY A 155 -10.22 -3.38 26.36
CA GLY A 155 -8.76 -3.53 26.34
C GLY A 155 -7.99 -2.28 25.91
N TRP A 156 -6.70 -2.45 25.65
CA TRP A 156 -5.86 -1.39 25.08
C TRP A 156 -6.13 -1.24 23.59
N ILE A 157 -6.49 -0.03 23.16
CA ILE A 157 -6.70 0.31 21.76
C ILE A 157 -5.74 1.42 21.36
N ALA A 158 -5.03 1.21 20.26
CA ALA A 158 -4.27 2.26 19.61
C ALA A 158 -5.19 3.10 18.72
N SER A 159 -4.83 4.36 18.50
CA SER A 159 -5.53 5.20 17.54
C SER A 159 -5.61 4.52 16.18
N GLN A 160 -6.77 4.59 15.53
CA GLN A 160 -7.07 3.94 14.26
C GLN A 160 -7.84 4.89 13.34
N TYR A 161 -7.87 4.58 12.05
CA TYR A 161 -8.73 5.29 11.11
C TYR A 161 -10.20 5.11 11.47
N LEU A 162 -10.93 6.23 11.53
CA LEU A 162 -12.34 6.26 11.87
C LEU A 162 -13.19 6.11 10.60
N LEU A 163 -13.99 5.04 10.54
CA LEU A 163 -14.84 4.73 9.40
C LEU A 163 -15.85 5.86 9.12
N GLY A 164 -16.13 6.09 7.84
CA GLY A 164 -17.08 7.12 7.39
C GLY A 164 -16.57 8.57 7.48
N THR A 165 -15.36 8.81 8.00
CA THR A 165 -14.80 10.18 8.15
C THR A 165 -13.95 10.64 6.96
N ALA A 166 -13.83 9.78 5.95
CA ALA A 166 -13.01 10.01 4.79
C ALA A 166 -13.57 11.10 3.88
N ARG A 167 -12.67 11.95 3.41
CA ARG A 167 -12.93 13.00 2.43
C ARG A 167 -11.95 12.80 1.29
N GLU A 168 -12.49 12.62 0.10
CA GLU A 168 -11.71 12.38 -1.11
C GLU A 168 -11.67 13.65 -1.97
N TYR A 169 -10.47 13.96 -2.46
CA TYR A 169 -10.20 15.08 -3.34
C TYR A 169 -9.46 14.57 -4.57
N GLU A 170 -10.00 14.83 -5.75
CA GLU A 170 -9.25 14.59 -6.99
C GLU A 170 -8.29 15.76 -7.21
N LEU A 171 -7.02 15.43 -7.46
CA LEU A 171 -5.96 16.41 -7.63
C LEU A 171 -5.50 16.46 -9.09
N CYS A 172 -5.43 17.67 -9.64
CA CYS A 172 -4.85 17.88 -10.98
C CYS A 172 -3.32 17.74 -11.00
N ARG A 173 -2.67 17.80 -9.84
CA ARG A 173 -1.20 17.81 -9.70
C ARG A 173 -0.79 17.13 -8.40
N SER A 174 0.41 16.57 -8.38
CA SER A 174 1.02 16.04 -7.15
C SER A 174 1.14 17.12 -6.08
N PRO A 175 0.75 16.85 -4.82
CA PRO A 175 1.06 17.73 -3.72
C PRO A 175 2.55 17.66 -3.38
N VAL A 176 3.04 18.67 -2.65
CA VAL A 176 4.42 18.74 -2.13
C VAL A 176 4.59 17.99 -0.80
N GLY A 177 3.48 17.63 -0.17
CA GLY A 177 3.42 16.95 1.12
C GLY A 177 1.98 16.57 1.44
N VAL A 178 1.82 15.65 2.38
CA VAL A 178 0.55 15.34 3.03
C VAL A 178 0.75 15.42 4.53
N TYR A 179 -0.27 15.85 5.25
CA TYR A 179 -0.12 16.28 6.64
C TYR A 179 -1.04 15.53 7.60
N THR A 180 -0.59 15.42 8.85
CA THR A 180 -1.42 15.08 9.99
C THR A 180 -1.71 16.35 10.79
N TYR A 181 -2.97 16.67 11.04
CA TYR A 181 -3.37 17.90 11.73
C TYR A 181 -4.55 17.66 12.68
N PRO A 182 -4.70 18.44 13.76
CA PRO A 182 -5.80 18.28 14.70
C PRO A 182 -7.15 18.58 14.03
N THR A 183 -8.20 17.86 14.43
CA THR A 183 -9.56 18.21 14.02
C THR A 183 -10.03 19.48 14.73
N ALA A 184 -10.81 20.32 14.04
CA ALA A 184 -11.35 21.55 14.63
C ALA A 184 -12.53 21.32 15.62
N GLU A 185 -12.97 20.06 15.79
CA GLU A 185 -14.23 19.70 16.45
C GLU A 185 -14.08 18.92 17.78
N GLY A 186 -12.90 18.75 18.37
CA GLY A 186 -12.81 18.03 19.65
C GLY A 186 -11.53 18.22 20.46
N ASP A 187 -11.70 18.46 21.76
CA ASP A 187 -10.67 18.63 22.80
C ASP A 187 -9.98 17.31 23.23
N GLU A 188 -10.14 16.21 22.49
CA GLU A 188 -9.51 14.93 22.81
C GLU A 188 -8.94 14.24 21.55
N GLY A 189 -7.65 14.41 21.29
CA GLY A 189 -6.80 13.40 20.63
C GLY A 189 -7.07 13.04 19.16
N ASP A 190 -8.11 13.57 18.52
CA ASP A 190 -8.49 13.20 17.15
C ASP A 190 -7.78 14.06 16.10
N TYR A 191 -6.98 13.39 15.26
CA TYR A 191 -6.25 14.00 14.14
C TYR A 191 -6.92 13.64 12.82
N ARG A 192 -6.70 14.45 11.78
CA ARG A 192 -6.87 14.01 10.40
C ARG A 192 -5.51 13.72 9.79
N GLU A 193 -5.41 12.61 9.08
CA GLU A 193 -4.26 12.30 8.25
C GLU A 193 -4.67 12.42 6.78
N GLU A 194 -3.83 13.12 6.01
CA GLU A 194 -3.90 13.15 4.57
C GLU A 194 -2.99 12.10 3.96
N LEU A 195 -3.51 11.46 2.92
CA LEU A 195 -2.88 10.33 2.27
C LEU A 195 -2.98 10.57 0.77
N LEU A 196 -1.86 10.44 0.07
CA LEU A 196 -1.83 10.55 -1.38
C LEU A 196 -2.14 9.17 -1.97
N VAL A 197 -3.16 9.09 -2.81
CA VAL A 197 -3.50 7.88 -3.57
C VAL A 197 -3.30 8.16 -5.05
N VAL A 198 -2.56 7.28 -5.72
CA VAL A 198 -2.35 7.33 -7.15
C VAL A 198 -2.94 6.06 -7.76
N ASP A 199 -3.81 6.22 -8.75
CA ASP A 199 -4.30 5.05 -9.49
C ASP A 199 -3.35 4.78 -10.64
N LEU A 200 -2.67 3.64 -10.57
CA LEU A 200 -1.61 3.25 -11.48
C LEU A 200 -2.11 2.16 -12.43
N THR A 201 -2.20 2.47 -13.72
CA THR A 201 -2.56 1.46 -14.73
C THR A 201 -1.32 0.71 -15.19
N CYS A 202 -1.33 -0.58 -14.89
CA CYS A 202 -0.26 -1.53 -15.13
C CYS A 202 -0.66 -2.50 -16.24
N GLY A 203 0.34 -3.02 -16.94
CA GLY A 203 0.15 -3.99 -18.01
C GLY A 203 1.25 -3.82 -19.05
N ARG A 204 1.77 -4.95 -19.54
CA ARG A 204 2.75 -5.00 -20.63
C ARG A 204 2.21 -5.80 -21.77
#